data_AF-A0A3B9D0M3-F1
#
_entry.id   AF-A0A3B9D0M3-F1
#
_cell.length_a   1.000
_cell.length_b   1.000
_cell.length_c   1.000
_cell.angle_alpha   90.00
_cell.angle_beta   90.00
_cell.angle_gamma   90.00
#
_symmetry.space_group_name_H-M   'P 1'
#
loop_
_entity.id
_entity.type
_entity.pdbx_description
1 polymer ?
#
loop_
_entity_poly.entity_id
_entity_poly.type
_entity_poly.pdbx_seq_one_letter_code
_entity_poly.pdbx_strand_id
1 'polypeptide(L)' 'VSIFDRDCQLLARMNGGLAPTVPAAFYACHDIAVDSRGNVFVGEVAVTASKAAGEDPEGLPTLRRFQRM' A
#
# COMPACT_ATOMS: atom_id res chain seq x y z
N VAL A 1 2.00 -3.61 -4.09
CA VAL A 1 2.23 -4.91 -3.41
C VAL A 1 1.58 -6.03 -4.23
N SER A 2 2.24 -7.18 -4.38
CA SER A 2 1.72 -8.33 -5.14
C SER A 2 1.54 -9.54 -4.23
N ILE A 3 0.50 -10.34 -4.47
CA ILE A 3 0.22 -11.58 -3.77
C ILE A 3 0.40 -12.72 -4.77
N PHE A 4 1.17 -13.72 -4.40
CA PHE A 4 1.42 -14.91 -5.21
C PHE A 4 0.97 -16.16 -4.45
N ASP A 5 0.63 -17.23 -5.19
CA ASP A 5 0.49 -18.55 -4.60
C ASP A 5 1.87 -19.22 -4.39
N ARG A 6 1.86 -20.48 -3.94
CA ARG A 6 3.09 -21.25 -3.67
C ARG A 6 3.83 -21.67 -4.94
N ASP A 7 3.16 -21.62 -6.09
CA ASP A 7 3.72 -21.93 -7.41
C ASP A 7 4.16 -20.65 -8.15
N CYS A 8 4.32 -19.55 -7.40
CA CYS A 8 4.71 -18.23 -7.88
C CYS A 8 3.75 -17.63 -8.93
N GLN A 9 2.50 -18.07 -8.98
CA GLN A 9 1.48 -17.46 -9.83
C GLN A 9 0.92 -16.22 -9.17
N LEU A 10 0.77 -15.13 -9.92
CA LEU A 10 0.22 -13.87 -9.41
C LEU A 10 -1.28 -14.01 -9.15
N LEU A 11 -1.69 -13.88 -7.89
CA LEU A 11 -3.09 -13.91 -7.47
C LEU A 11 -3.74 -12.53 -7.49
N ALA A 12 -3.01 -11.51 -7.04
CA ALA A 12 -3.54 -10.15 -6.94
C ALA A 12 -2.43 -9.08 -6.91
N ARG A 13 -2.79 -7.86 -7.32
CA ARG A 13 -2.00 -6.65 -7.05
C ARG A 13 -2.82 -5.67 -6.24
N MET A 14 -2.26 -5.27 -5.12
CA MET A 14 -2.72 -4.13 -4.34
C MET A 14 -1.92 -2.92 -4.82
N ASN A 15 -2.53 -2.15 -5.72
CA ASN A 15 -2.15 -0.78 -6.10
C ASN A 15 -3.24 -0.28 -7.05
N GLY A 16 -3.94 0.80 -6.71
CA GLY A 16 -5.09 1.29 -7.47
C GLY A 16 -4.79 2.39 -8.48
N GLY A 17 -3.52 2.66 -8.78
CA GLY A 17 -3.13 3.66 -9.79
C GLY A 17 -1.63 3.81 -9.94
N LEU A 18 -1.23 4.57 -10.96
CA LEU A 18 0.18 4.87 -11.23
C LEU A 18 0.67 6.14 -10.50
N ALA A 19 -0.23 7.07 -10.22
CA ALA A 19 0.10 8.30 -9.51
C ALA A 19 0.01 8.06 -7.99
N PRO A 20 1.03 8.43 -7.20
CA PRO A 20 1.11 8.09 -5.77
C PRO A 20 0.03 8.75 -4.90
N THR A 21 -0.57 9.84 -5.39
CA THR A 21 -1.59 10.62 -4.68
C THR A 21 -3.02 10.14 -4.92
N VAL A 22 -3.27 9.21 -5.86
CA VAL A 22 -4.65 8.74 -6.06
C VAL A 22 -5.11 7.85 -4.90
N PRO A 23 -6.39 7.90 -4.48
CA PRO A 23 -6.84 7.30 -3.22
C PRO A 23 -6.50 5.82 -3.04
N ALA A 24 -6.39 5.04 -4.12
CA ALA A 24 -6.10 3.61 -4.06
C ALA A 24 -4.64 3.25 -4.38
N ALA A 25 -3.81 4.22 -4.79
CA ALA A 25 -2.38 4.02 -5.01
C ALA A 25 -1.59 4.17 -3.72
N PHE A 26 -0.41 3.57 -3.71
CA PHE A 26 0.55 3.78 -2.64
C PHE A 26 1.49 4.94 -2.96
N TYR A 27 1.82 5.73 -1.95
CA TYR A 27 2.81 6.79 -2.06
C TYR A 27 4.22 6.22 -1.85
N ALA A 28 4.43 5.54 -0.73
CA ALA A 28 5.73 4.99 -0.34
C ALA A 28 5.57 3.83 0.65
N CYS A 29 5.09 2.67 0.18
CA CYS A 29 5.01 1.46 1.00
C CYS A 29 6.38 1.02 1.50
N HIS A 30 6.46 0.71 2.79
CA HIS A 30 7.70 0.28 3.41
C HIS A 30 7.52 -0.94 4.33
N ASP A 31 6.36 -1.10 4.96
CA ASP A 31 6.08 -2.20 5.88
C ASP A 31 4.86 -3.03 5.45
N ILE A 32 4.83 -4.29 5.89
CA ILE A 32 3.71 -5.20 5.67
C ILE A 32 3.50 -6.15 6.85
N ALA A 33 2.25 -6.40 7.21
CA ALA A 33 1.86 -7.40 8.20
C ALA A 33 0.58 -8.13 7.79
N VAL A 34 0.37 -9.33 8.31
CA VAL A 34 -0.84 -10.14 8.07
C VAL A 34 -1.35 -10.66 9.40
N ASP A 35 -2.66 -10.51 9.65
CA ASP A 35 -3.29 -11.07 10.86
C ASP A 35 -3.81 -12.50 10.65
N SER A 36 -4.27 -13.14 11.73
CA SER A 36 -4.79 -14.51 11.68
C SER A 36 -6.09 -14.68 10.87
N ARG A 37 -6.76 -13.57 10.51
CA ARG A 37 -7.94 -13.56 9.64
C ARG A 37 -7.57 -13.35 8.17
N GLY A 38 -6.28 -13.18 7.87
CA GLY A 38 -5.79 -12.94 6.51
C GLY A 38 -5.97 -11.50 6.04
N ASN A 39 -6.23 -10.54 6.93
CA ASN A 39 -6.16 -9.13 6.57
C ASN A 39 -4.71 -8.73 6.35
N VAL A 40 -4.45 -7.96 5.31
CA VAL A 40 -3.12 -7.45 4.99
C VAL A 40 -3.04 -5.98 5.38
N PHE A 41 -2.01 -5.62 6.12
CA PHE A 41 -1.72 -4.25 6.54
C PHE A 41 -0.47 -3.78 5.84
N VAL A 42 -0.51 -2.57 5.27
CA VAL A 42 0.62 -1.97 4.57
C VAL A 42 0.91 -0.61 5.19
N GLY A 43 2.11 -0.44 5.71
CA GLY A 43 2.61 0.81 6.26
C GLY A 43 3.32 1.65 5.19
N GLU A 44 3.09 2.95 5.20
CA GLU A 44 3.67 3.89 4.25
C GLU A 44 4.42 5.02 4.96
N VAL A 45 5.59 5.37 4.43
CA VAL A 45 6.34 6.57 4.83
C VAL A 45 5.92 7.78 3.99
N ALA A 46 4.60 7.90 3.74
CA ALA A 46 4.01 8.85 2.79
C ALA A 46 4.36 10.31 3.11
N VAL A 47 4.33 10.70 4.39
CA VAL A 47 4.60 12.08 4.82
C VAL A 47 6.03 12.51 4.46
N THR A 48 7.02 11.67 4.74
CA THR A 48 8.42 11.98 4.47
C THR A 48 8.71 11.96 2.98
N ALA A 49 8.13 10.97 2.28
CA ALA A 49 8.27 10.82 0.83
C ALA A 49 7.64 11.99 0.06
N SER A 50 6.44 12.43 0.44
CA SER A 50 5.76 13.52 -0.25
C SER A 50 6.43 14.87 -0.03
N LYS A 51 6.88 15.15 1.20
CA LYS A 51 7.68 16.34 1.48
C LYS A 51 8.98 16.36 0.67
N ALA A 52 9.65 15.22 0.53
CA ALA A 52 10.86 15.11 -0.30
C ALA A 52 10.57 15.35 -1.79
N ALA A 53 9.36 15.01 -2.25
CA ALA A 53 8.87 15.30 -3.59
C ALA A 53 8.33 16.73 -3.78
N GLY A 54 8.28 17.56 -2.72
CA GLY A 54 7.72 18.91 -2.76
C GLY A 54 6.19 18.95 -2.78
N GLU A 55 5.52 17.86 -2.37
CA GLU A 55 4.07 17.71 -2.32
C GLU A 55 3.53 17.87 -0.89
N ASP A 56 2.26 18.27 -0.78
CA ASP A 56 1.56 18.41 0.49
C ASP A 56 1.23 17.01 1.08
N PRO A 57 1.68 16.68 2.30
CA PRO A 57 1.35 15.42 2.96
C PRO A 57 -0.08 15.35 3.52
N GLU A 58 -0.84 16.45 3.53
CA GLU A 58 -2.15 16.48 4.17
C GLU A 58 -3.10 15.41 3.59
N GLY A 59 -3.70 14.61 4.47
CA GLY A 59 -4.65 13.57 4.09
C GLY A 59 -4.03 12.31 3.48
N LEU A 60 -2.71 12.24 3.30
CA LEU A 60 -2.07 11.01 2.82
C LEU A 60 -2.13 9.90 3.89
N PRO A 61 -2.57 8.68 3.52
CA PRO A 61 -2.60 7.58 4.46
C PRO A 61 -1.19 7.05 4.74
N THR A 62 -0.96 6.67 5.99
CA THR A 62 0.29 6.03 6.45
C THR A 62 0.12 4.56 6.83
N LEU A 63 -1.13 4.09 6.94
CA LEU A 63 -1.47 2.69 7.17
C LEU A 63 -2.74 2.33 6.38
N ARG A 64 -2.68 1.23 5.65
CA ARG A 64 -3.81 0.70 4.87
C ARG A 64 -4.10 -0.73 5.24
N ARG A 65 -5.39 -1.08 5.35
CA ARG A 65 -5.86 -2.45 5.57
C ARG A 65 -6.58 -2.95 4.32
N PHE A 66 -6.21 -4.14 3.86
CA PHE A 66 -6.86 -4.86 2.77
C PHE A 66 -7.47 -6.14 3.33
N GLN A 67 -8.70 -6.43 2.91
CA GLN A 67 -9.43 -7.63 3.30
C GLN A 67 -9.96 -8.30 2.04
N ARG A 68 -10.06 -9.63 2.09
CA ARG A 68 -10.71 -10.39 1.03
C ARG A 68 -12.22 -10.15 1.11
N MET A 69 -12.84 -9.88 -0.03
CA MET A 69 -14.32 -9.81 -0.17
C MET A 69 -14.92 -11.21 -0.21
#